data_AF-E2NF94-F1
#
_entry.id   AF-E2NF94-F1
#
_cell.length_a   1.000
_cell.length_b   1.000
_cell.length_c   1.000
_cell.angle_alpha   90.00
_cell.angle_beta   90.00
_cell.angle_gamma   90.00
#
_symmetry.space_group_name_H-M   'P 1'
#
loop_
_entity.id
_entity.type
_entity.pdbx_description
1 polymer ?
#
loop_
_entity_poly.entity_id
_entity_poly.type
_entity_poly.pdbx_seq_one_letter_code
_entity_poly.pdbx_strand_id
1 'polypeptide(L)' 'MRTILIILSIILGISYTHAQTMKKLIHTQDFENRLAKEAQTMQSIESDFTQVKYLDILDEKVTSKGKFYYQKSGKIR' A
#
# COMPACT_ATOMS: atom_id res chain seq x y z
N MET A 1 -2.94 36.03 21.79
CA MET A 1 -2.54 34.68 22.21
C MET A 1 -3.71 33.69 22.23
N ARG A 2 -4.76 33.91 23.02
CA ARG A 2 -5.91 32.97 23.12
C ARG A 2 -6.66 32.75 21.80
N THR A 3 -6.86 33.81 21.01
CA THR A 3 -7.52 33.74 19.69
C THR A 3 -6.70 32.99 18.64
N ILE A 4 -5.38 33.17 18.63
CA ILE A 4 -4.46 32.48 17.73
C ILE A 4 -4.44 30.97 18.03
N LEU A 5 -4.45 30.59 19.31
CA LEU A 5 -4.51 29.19 19.73
C LEU A 5 -5.81 28.50 19.30
N ILE A 6 -6.94 29.22 19.35
CA ILE A 6 -8.24 28.69 18.90
C ILE A 6 -8.24 28.47 17.38
N ILE A 7 -7.73 29.44 16.61
CA ILE A 7 -7.64 29.32 15.14
C ILE A 7 -6.75 28.14 14.74
N LEU A 8 -5.60 27.96 15.41
CA LEU A 8 -4.69 26.85 15.16
C LEU A 8 -5.33 25.48 15.47
N SER A 9 -6.13 25.41 16.54
CA SER A 9 -6.83 24.20 16.95
C SER A 9 -7.90 23.77 15.94
N ILE A 10 -8.59 24.74 15.32
CA ILE A 10 -9.60 24.47 14.29
C ILE A 10 -8.94 23.94 13.00
N ILE A 11 -7.82 24.53 12.57
CA ILE A 11 -7.11 24.12 11.35
C ILE A 11 -6.56 22.69 11.48
N LEU A 12 -6.00 22.35 12.64
CA LEU A 12 -5.50 20.99 12.92
C LEU A 12 -6.63 19.96 12.92
N GLY A 13 -7.82 20.31 13.42
CA GLY A 13 -8.98 19.40 13.46
C GLY A 13 -9.51 18.97 12.09
N ILE A 14 -9.38 19.81 11.06
CA ILE A 14 -9.89 19.54 9.70
C ILE A 14 -8.97 18.56 8.93
N SER A 15 -7.69 18.47 9.28
CA SER A 15 -6.72 17.60 8.58
C SER A 15 -6.92 16.10 8.85
N TYR A 16 -7.58 15.72 9.95
CA TYR A 16 -7.73 14.31 10.34
C TYR A 16 -8.81 13.56 9.55
N THR A 17 -9.77 14.25 8.93
CA THR A 17 -10.91 13.59 8.25
C THR A 17 -10.62 13.20 6.80
N HIS A 18 -9.46 13.57 6.24
CA HIS A 18 -9.11 13.31 4.84
C HIS A 18 -8.37 11.98 4.59
N ALA A 19 -8.06 11.20 5.64
CA ALA A 19 -7.09 10.11 5.51
C ALA A 19 -7.66 8.68 5.39
N GLN A 20 -8.98 8.45 5.46
CA GLN A 20 -9.48 7.06 5.65
C GLN A 20 -10.75 6.67 4.87
N THR A 21 -10.90 7.13 3.62
CA THR A 21 -11.90 6.51 2.73
C THR A 21 -11.23 5.94 1.50
N MET A 22 -10.96 4.64 1.53
CA MET A 22 -10.56 3.88 0.33
C MET A 22 -11.75 3.90 -0.64
N LYS A 23 -11.63 4.65 -1.74
CA LYS A 23 -12.65 4.64 -2.79
C LYS A 23 -12.53 3.33 -3.57
N LYS A 24 -13.67 2.69 -3.82
CA LYS A 24 -13.73 1.53 -4.72
C LYS A 24 -13.13 1.94 -6.07
N LEU A 25 -12.15 1.18 -6.55
CA LEU A 25 -11.59 1.37 -7.88
C LEU A 25 -12.67 0.99 -8.91
N ILE A 26 -13.20 1.98 -9.61
CA ILE A 26 -14.29 1.79 -10.59
C ILE A 26 -13.73 1.35 -11.95
N HIS A 27 -12.55 1.86 -12.32
CA HIS A 27 -11.89 1.58 -13.60
C HIS A 27 -10.76 0.56 -13.41
N THR A 28 -11.13 -0.71 -13.25
CA THR A 28 -10.17 -1.81 -13.09
C THR A 28 -9.26 -1.96 -14.31
N GLN A 29 -9.79 -1.72 -15.52
CA GLN A 29 -9.01 -1.82 -16.77
C GLN A 29 -7.82 -0.87 -16.81
N ASP A 30 -8.00 0.39 -16.37
CA ASP A 30 -6.92 1.38 -16.36
C ASP A 30 -5.83 1.01 -15.36
N PHE A 31 -6.21 0.42 -14.23
CA PHE A 31 -5.26 -0.11 -13.26
C PHE A 31 -4.48 -1.30 -13.84
N GLU A 32 -5.16 -2.26 -14.46
CA GLU A 32 -4.51 -3.42 -15.09
C GLU A 32 -3.54 -2.99 -16.19
N ASN A 33 -3.94 -2.05 -17.05
CA ASN A 33 -3.09 -1.52 -18.11
C ASN A 33 -1.82 -0.85 -17.55
N ARG A 34 -1.97 -0.05 -16.48
CA ARG A 34 -0.82 0.57 -15.80
C ARG A 34 0.05 -0.47 -15.13
N LEU A 35 -0.54 -1.42 -14.41
CA LEU A 35 0.19 -2.50 -13.74
C LEU A 35 1.01 -3.32 -14.75
N ALA A 36 0.42 -3.69 -15.89
CA ALA A 36 1.11 -4.41 -16.95
C ALA A 36 2.28 -3.61 -17.54
N LYS A 37 2.08 -2.30 -17.76
CA LYS A 37 3.11 -1.40 -18.27
C LYS A 37 4.31 -1.30 -17.30
N GLU A 38 4.05 -1.08 -16.01
CA GLU A 38 5.12 -1.00 -15.00
C GLU A 38 5.79 -2.36 -14.78
N ALA A 39 5.04 -3.47 -14.81
CA ALA A 39 5.60 -4.81 -14.72
C ALA A 39 6.50 -5.17 -15.90
N GLN A 40 6.23 -4.61 -17.10
CA GLN A 40 7.06 -4.87 -18.28
C GLN A 40 8.46 -4.25 -18.18
N THR A 41 8.60 -3.10 -17.53
CA THR A 41 9.89 -2.41 -17.36
C THR A 41 10.68 -2.93 -16.15
N MET A 42 9.99 -3.51 -15.15
CA MET A 42 10.59 -4.10 -13.95
C MET A 42 11.61 -5.21 -14.28
N GLN A 43 12.87 -5.00 -13.86
CA GLN A 43 13.96 -5.96 -14.12
C GLN A 43 14.23 -6.90 -12.95
N SER A 44 14.17 -6.39 -11.72
CA SER A 44 14.37 -7.19 -10.53
C SER A 44 13.67 -6.55 -9.33
N ILE A 45 13.38 -7.35 -8.31
CA ILE A 45 12.87 -6.90 -7.02
C ILE A 45 13.68 -7.65 -5.96
N GLU A 46 14.26 -6.92 -5.02
CA GLU A 46 14.78 -7.45 -3.77
C GLU A 46 14.10 -6.67 -2.65
N SER A 47 13.43 -7.37 -1.73
CA SER A 47 12.68 -6.71 -0.66
C SER A 47 12.50 -7.62 0.55
N ASP A 48 12.62 -7.06 1.75
CA ASP A 48 12.20 -7.74 2.97
C ASP A 48 10.68 -7.66 3.09
N PHE A 49 10.03 -8.77 3.44
CA PHE A 49 8.60 -8.81 3.70
C PHE A 49 8.27 -9.31 5.09
N THR A 50 7.17 -8.82 5.63
CA THR A 50 6.48 -9.39 6.80
C THR A 50 5.08 -9.76 6.37
N GLN A 51 4.74 -11.04 6.47
CA GLN A 51 3.40 -11.53 6.19
C GLN A 51 2.67 -11.75 7.51
N VAL A 52 1.45 -11.22 7.61
CA VAL A 52 0.55 -11.45 8.74
C VAL A 52 -0.70 -12.12 8.20
N LYS A 53 -0.95 -13.36 8.63
CA LYS A 53 -2.09 -14.18 8.22
C LYS A 53 -3.06 -14.34 9.38
N TYR A 54 -4.30 -13.95 9.15
CA TYR A 54 -5.42 -14.22 10.03
C TYR A 54 -6.13 -15.48 9.55
N LEU A 55 -6.39 -16.42 10.45
CA LEU A 55 -7.06 -17.67 10.17
C LEU A 55 -8.29 -17.74 11.07
N ASP A 56 -9.46 -17.96 10.49
CA ASP A 56 -10.73 -17.94 11.23
C ASP A 56 -10.83 -19.00 12.35
N ILE A 57 -9.95 -20.01 12.30
CA ILE A 57 -9.82 -21.10 13.28
C ILE A 57 -8.78 -20.83 14.38
N LEU A 58 -8.00 -19.74 14.29
CA LEU A 58 -6.99 -19.40 15.30
C LEU A 58 -7.30 -18.02 15.89
N ASP A 59 -7.27 -17.95 17.22
CA ASP A 59 -7.42 -16.67 17.94
C ASP A 59 -6.21 -15.75 17.72
N GLU A 60 -5.04 -16.32 17.44
CA GLU A 60 -3.80 -15.58 17.21
C GLU A 60 -3.42 -15.53 15.72
N LYS A 61 -2.93 -14.37 15.30
CA LYS A 61 -2.41 -14.16 13.94
C LYS A 61 -1.06 -14.84 13.76
N VAL A 62 -0.86 -15.47 12.62
CA VAL A 62 0.43 -16.04 12.25
C VAL A 62 1.27 -14.98 11.54
N THR A 63 2.48 -14.71 12.04
CA THR A 63 3.40 -13.73 11.45
C THR A 63 4.67 -14.40 10.95
N SER A 64 5.05 -14.16 9.69
CA SER A 64 6.31 -14.62 9.11
C SER A 64 7.09 -13.46 8.51
N LYS A 65 8.42 -13.60 8.47
CA LYS A 65 9.33 -12.65 7.82
C LYS A 65 10.16 -13.38 6.78
N GLY A 66 10.53 -12.69 5.72
CA GLY A 66 11.37 -13.28 4.68
C GLY A 66 11.93 -12.24 3.73
N LYS A 67 12.67 -12.73 2.74
CA LYS A 67 13.19 -11.93 1.62
C LYS A 67 12.51 -12.38 0.33
N PHE A 68 12.06 -11.41 -0.46
CA PHE A 68 11.48 -11.61 -1.77
C PHE A 68 12.51 -11.22 -2.84
N TYR A 69 12.80 -12.16 -3.74
CA TYR A 69 13.70 -11.98 -4.86
C TYR A 69 12.97 -12.30 -6.16
N TYR A 70 13.00 -11.36 -7.09
CA TYR A 70 12.52 -11.54 -8.45
C TYR A 70 13.56 -11.00 -9.41
N GLN A 71 13.79 -11.70 -10.52
CA GLN A 71 14.57 -11.20 -11.64
C GLN A 71 13.88 -11.61 -12.93
N LYS A 72 13.69 -10.64 -13.83
CA LYS A 72 13.10 -10.87 -15.14
C LYS A 72 14.05 -11.74 -15.97
N SER A 73 13.62 -12.95 -16.28
CA SER A 73 14.35 -13.80 -17.23
C SER A 73 14.41 -13.11 -18.58
N GLY A 74 15.62 -12.96 -19.15
CA GLY A 74 15.76 -12.60 -20.54
C GLY A 74 15.02 -13.63 -21.38
N LYS A 75 14.13 -13.20 -22.29
CA LYS A 75 13.61 -14.11 -23.31
C LYS A 75 14.82 -14.52 -24.16
N ILE A 76 15.24 -15.79 -24.09
CA ILE A 76 16.04 -16.37 -25.16
C ILE A 76 15.13 -16.31 -26.41
N ARG A 77 15.65 -15.67 -27.47
CA ARG A 77 14.90 -15.32 -28.68
C ARG A 77 14.35 -16.53 -29.39
#